data_AF-T0ZT56-F1
#
_entry.id   AF-T0ZT56-F1
#
_cell.length_a   1.000
_cell.length_b   1.000
_cell.length_c   1.000
_cell.angle_alpha   90.00
_cell.angle_beta   90.00
_cell.angle_gamma   90.00
#
_symmetry.space_group_name_H-M   'P 1'
#
loop_
_entity.id
_entity.type
_entity.pdbx_description
1 polymer ?
#
loop_
_entity_poly.entity_id
_entity_poly.type
_entity_poly.pdbx_seq_one_letter_code
_entity_poly.pdbx_strand_id
1 'polypeptide(L)'
;TLAVATSAVRDAPNGPEFLRAVERSSGLLLRTISGAEEARYGYLGIAGAWELHDDVVCDLGGGSLQLVEVVRGAQRSAVSLPLGVLRLSQRFFEHDPPKKREMEELHDHVRAALKAAFAGFSVKTPGLYAVGGTVRALARAAIDFRAWPIDRVHGYPLFDYDVEALGELLQEM
;
A
#
# COMPACT_ATOMS: atom_id res chain seq x y z
N THR A 1 11.41 12.96 -19.22
CA THR A 1 11.08 11.93 -18.22
C THR A 1 10.35 12.57 -17.06
N LEU A 2 9.28 11.95 -16.56
CA LEU A 2 8.62 12.39 -15.32
C LEU A 2 9.26 11.66 -14.14
N ALA A 3 9.86 12.40 -13.20
CA ALA A 3 10.34 11.86 -11.93
C ALA A 3 9.47 12.42 -10.81
N VAL A 4 8.99 11.56 -9.91
CA VAL A 4 8.08 11.94 -8.84
C VAL A 4 8.65 11.59 -7.47
N ALA A 5 8.25 12.36 -6.47
CA ALA A 5 8.50 12.09 -5.06
C ALA A 5 7.17 12.00 -4.30
N THR A 6 7.06 11.07 -3.36
CA THR A 6 5.80 10.77 -2.65
C THR A 6 5.93 11.01 -1.14
N SER A 7 5.22 10.22 -0.32
CA SER A 7 5.03 10.45 1.13
C SER A 7 6.29 10.84 1.87
N ALA A 8 7.42 10.13 1.69
CA ALA A 8 8.64 10.42 2.45
C ALA A 8 9.17 11.85 2.23
N VAL A 9 9.16 12.33 0.98
CA VAL A 9 9.65 13.68 0.64
C VAL A 9 8.57 14.73 0.92
N ARG A 10 7.30 14.39 0.69
CA ARG A 10 6.15 15.27 0.92
C ARG A 10 5.99 15.63 2.39
N ASP A 11 6.23 14.68 3.28
CA ASP A 11 5.98 14.84 4.71
C ASP A 11 7.24 15.34 5.46
N ALA A 12 8.42 15.28 4.84
CA ALA A 12 9.68 15.72 5.46
C ALA A 12 9.78 17.25 5.52
N PRO A 13 10.10 17.85 6.69
CA PRO A 13 10.31 19.30 6.81
C PRO A 13 11.40 19.83 5.88
N ASN A 14 12.44 19.02 5.63
CA ASN A 14 13.55 19.32 4.73
C ASN A 14 13.36 18.76 3.31
N GLY A 15 12.14 18.31 2.94
CA GLY A 15 11.83 17.80 1.60
C GLY A 15 12.26 18.74 0.45
N PRO A 16 12.00 20.06 0.51
CA PRO A 16 12.46 21.00 -0.51
C PRO A 16 13.99 21.07 -0.67
N GLU A 17 14.75 20.88 0.42
CA GLU A 17 16.21 20.86 0.38
C GLU A 17 16.72 19.59 -0.31
N PHE A 18 16.11 18.45 0.00
CA PHE A 18 16.37 17.18 -0.67
C PHE A 18 16.14 17.29 -2.18
N LEU A 19 14.99 17.84 -2.62
CA LEU A 19 14.69 18.01 -4.04
C LEU A 19 15.73 18.86 -4.76
N ARG A 20 16.12 20.00 -4.16
CA ARG A 20 17.19 20.86 -4.71
C ARG A 20 18.54 20.14 -4.78
N ALA A 21 18.85 19.28 -3.80
CA ALA A 21 20.08 18.52 -3.80
C ALA A 21 20.11 17.47 -4.92
N VAL A 22 19.00 16.78 -5.17
CA VAL A 22 18.86 15.81 -6.27
C VAL A 22 18.97 16.50 -7.62
N GLU A 23 18.30 17.65 -7.80
CA GLU A 23 18.41 18.43 -9.04
C GLU A 23 19.86 18.84 -9.31
N ARG A 24 20.57 19.37 -8.30
CA ARG A 24 21.98 19.79 -8.47
C ARG A 24 22.93 18.63 -8.78
N SER A 25 22.70 17.45 -8.20
CA SER A 25 23.63 16.32 -8.33
C SER A 25 23.38 15.47 -9.58
N SER A 26 22.13 15.41 -10.06
CA SER A 26 21.72 14.49 -11.13
C SER A 26 21.10 15.19 -12.36
N GLY A 27 20.73 16.46 -12.25
CA GLY A 27 19.95 17.18 -13.26
C GLY A 27 18.47 16.76 -13.33
N LEU A 28 18.01 15.86 -12.44
CA LEU A 28 16.62 15.39 -12.41
C LEU A 28 15.73 16.37 -11.65
N LEU A 29 14.68 16.84 -12.33
CA LEU A 29 13.60 17.61 -11.73
C LEU A 29 12.55 16.65 -11.15
N LEU A 30 12.59 16.45 -9.83
CA LEU A 30 11.58 15.67 -9.12
C LEU A 30 10.39 16.55 -8.75
N ARG A 31 9.19 16.08 -9.09
CA ARG A 31 7.93 16.70 -8.68
C ARG A 31 7.33 15.94 -7.50
N THR A 32 7.14 16.61 -6.37
CA THR A 32 6.34 16.03 -5.28
C THR A 32 4.89 15.95 -5.71
N ILE A 33 4.29 14.77 -5.58
CA ILE A 33 2.88 14.54 -5.92
C ILE A 33 2.04 14.43 -4.66
N SER A 34 0.79 14.86 -4.76
CA SER A 34 -0.21 14.67 -3.70
C SER A 34 -0.55 13.19 -3.54
N GLY A 35 -1.09 12.82 -2.37
CA GLY A 35 -1.57 11.45 -2.14
C GLY A 35 -2.71 11.04 -3.09
N ALA A 36 -3.52 12.01 -3.55
CA ALA A 36 -4.58 11.76 -4.53
C ALA A 36 -4.03 11.46 -5.94
N GLU A 37 -2.95 12.15 -6.35
CA GLU A 37 -2.24 11.84 -7.59
C GLU A 37 -1.56 10.47 -7.51
N GLU A 38 -0.91 10.16 -6.39
CA GLU A 38 -0.29 8.85 -6.14
C GLU A 38 -1.34 7.72 -6.26
N ALA A 39 -2.48 7.88 -5.60
CA ALA A 39 -3.59 6.93 -5.68
C ALA A 39 -4.10 6.77 -7.12
N ARG A 40 -4.27 7.88 -7.85
CA ARG A 40 -4.69 7.87 -9.26
C ARG A 40 -3.69 7.12 -10.15
N TYR A 41 -2.39 7.33 -9.97
CA TYR A 41 -1.37 6.64 -10.75
C TYR A 41 -1.33 5.14 -10.45
N GLY A 42 -1.47 4.75 -9.17
CA GLY A 42 -1.63 3.34 -8.79
C GLY A 42 -2.84 2.68 -9.44
N TYR A 43 -4.01 3.35 -9.39
CA TYR A 43 -5.22 2.91 -10.08
C TYR A 43 -5.01 2.73 -11.58
N LEU A 44 -4.43 3.71 -12.27
CA LEU A 44 -4.17 3.62 -13.72
C LEU A 44 -3.25 2.43 -14.06
N GLY A 45 -2.28 2.13 -13.20
CA GLY A 45 -1.42 0.96 -13.37
C GLY A 45 -2.19 -0.37 -13.31
N ILE A 46 -3.17 -0.50 -12.40
CA ILE A 46 -4.00 -1.70 -12.28
C ILE A 46 -5.06 -1.76 -13.38
N ALA A 47 -5.76 -0.66 -13.64
CA ALA A 47 -6.79 -0.58 -14.67
C ALA A 47 -6.26 -0.83 -16.09
N GLY A 48 -4.96 -0.64 -16.31
CA GLY A 48 -4.30 -1.02 -17.57
C GLY A 48 -4.08 -2.53 -17.74
N ALA A 49 -4.17 -3.31 -16.68
CA ALA A 49 -3.96 -4.76 -16.69
C ALA A 49 -5.22 -5.57 -16.36
N TRP A 50 -6.21 -4.97 -15.69
CA TRP A 50 -7.40 -5.63 -15.21
C TRP A 50 -8.65 -4.80 -15.55
N GLU A 51 -9.72 -5.48 -15.94
CA GLU A 51 -11.05 -4.87 -15.99
C GLU A 51 -11.59 -4.76 -14.57
N LEU A 52 -11.85 -3.54 -14.14
CA LEU A 52 -12.37 -3.22 -12.81
C LEU A 52 -13.81 -2.75 -12.96
N HIS A 53 -14.68 -3.04 -12.00
CA HIS A 53 -16.07 -2.58 -12.03
C HIS A 53 -16.47 -1.89 -10.74
N ASP A 54 -16.82 -2.67 -9.71
CA ASP A 54 -17.21 -2.22 -8.38
C ASP A 54 -16.18 -2.79 -7.40
N ASP A 55 -14.95 -2.28 -7.49
CA ASP A 55 -13.75 -2.84 -6.87
C ASP A 55 -12.97 -1.76 -6.12
N VAL A 56 -11.97 -2.19 -5.33
CA VAL A 56 -11.02 -1.31 -4.67
C VAL A 56 -9.61 -1.62 -5.12
N VAL A 57 -8.88 -0.58 -5.52
CA VAL A 57 -7.44 -0.63 -5.74
C VAL A 57 -6.72 -0.15 -4.48
N CYS A 58 -5.68 -0.88 -4.10
CA CYS A 58 -4.85 -0.65 -2.93
C CYS A 58 -3.38 -0.55 -3.34
N ASP A 59 -2.69 0.54 -2.97
CA ASP A 59 -1.23 0.64 -3.07
C ASP A 59 -0.63 0.79 -1.67
N LEU A 60 0.03 -0.26 -1.21
CA LEU A 60 0.67 -0.32 0.09
C LEU A 60 2.17 0.00 -0.03
N GLY A 61 2.52 1.23 0.32
CA GLY A 61 3.89 1.71 0.39
C GLY A 61 4.48 1.72 1.80
N GLY A 62 5.71 2.22 1.92
CA GLY A 62 6.38 2.39 3.23
C GLY A 62 5.83 3.57 4.04
N GLY A 63 5.44 4.66 3.37
CA GLY A 63 4.96 5.88 4.03
C GLY A 63 3.45 6.05 4.06
N SER A 64 2.72 5.41 3.14
CA SER A 64 1.28 5.57 3.00
C SER A 64 0.61 4.34 2.42
N LEU A 65 -0.71 4.30 2.57
CA LEU A 65 -1.62 3.40 1.88
C LEU A 65 -2.55 4.26 1.02
N GLN A 66 -2.63 3.97 -0.27
CA GLN A 66 -3.61 4.58 -1.15
C GLN A 66 -4.75 3.60 -1.40
N LEU A 67 -5.99 4.09 -1.32
CA LEU A 67 -7.19 3.34 -1.68
C LEU A 67 -7.95 4.11 -2.75
N VAL A 68 -8.36 3.42 -3.81
CA VAL A 68 -9.19 3.96 -4.88
C VAL A 68 -10.43 3.11 -5.04
N GLU A 69 -11.58 3.73 -4.88
CA GLU A 69 -12.86 3.13 -5.20
C GLU A 69 -13.11 3.23 -6.70
N VAL A 70 -13.43 2.09 -7.32
CA VAL A 70 -13.87 2.01 -8.70
C VAL A 70 -15.36 1.69 -8.70
N VAL A 71 -16.14 2.45 -9.48
CA VAL A 71 -17.58 2.22 -9.66
C VAL A 71 -17.88 2.25 -11.15
N ARG A 72 -18.54 1.20 -11.64
CA ARG A 72 -18.84 1.03 -13.08
C ARG A 72 -17.59 1.22 -13.98
N GLY A 73 -16.45 0.74 -13.49
CA GLY A 73 -15.17 0.75 -14.21
C GLY A 73 -14.42 2.06 -14.28
N ALA A 74 -14.89 3.09 -13.57
CA ALA A 74 -14.17 4.35 -13.44
C ALA A 74 -13.82 4.63 -11.98
N GLN A 75 -12.65 5.24 -11.75
CA GLN A 75 -12.31 5.80 -10.45
C GLN A 75 -13.41 6.76 -9.98
N ARG A 76 -14.01 6.46 -8.83
CA ARG A 76 -15.05 7.27 -8.19
C ARG A 76 -14.49 8.17 -7.10
N SER A 77 -13.69 7.60 -6.22
CA SER A 77 -13.10 8.29 -5.08
C SER A 77 -11.71 7.72 -4.79
N ALA A 78 -10.85 8.51 -4.14
CA ALA A 78 -9.52 8.08 -3.77
C ALA A 78 -9.11 8.73 -2.44
N VAL A 79 -8.42 7.97 -1.60
CA VAL A 79 -7.88 8.43 -0.32
C VAL A 79 -6.44 7.98 -0.15
N SER A 80 -5.66 8.78 0.55
CA SER A 80 -4.28 8.48 0.92
C SER A 80 -4.18 8.53 2.43
N LEU A 81 -3.93 7.39 3.04
CA LEU A 81 -3.88 7.19 4.48
C LEU A 81 -2.42 7.09 4.95
N PRO A 82 -2.06 7.62 6.13
CA PRO A 82 -0.73 7.45 6.71
C PRO A 82 -0.56 6.05 7.34
N LEU A 83 -0.83 5.01 6.55
CA LEU A 83 -0.79 3.60 6.97
C LEU A 83 0.30 2.81 6.22
N GLY A 84 1.39 3.47 5.84
CA GLY A 84 2.51 2.78 5.21
C GLY A 84 3.25 1.90 6.21
N VAL A 85 3.80 0.78 5.74
CA VAL A 85 4.37 -0.25 6.62
C VAL A 85 5.53 0.25 7.49
N LEU A 86 6.45 1.04 6.91
CA LEU A 86 7.60 1.58 7.66
C LEU A 86 7.13 2.60 8.71
N ARG A 87 6.17 3.46 8.33
CA ARG A 87 5.58 4.43 9.25
C ARG A 87 4.89 3.75 10.42
N LEU A 88 4.14 2.68 10.16
CA LEU A 88 3.41 1.95 11.18
C LEU A 88 4.38 1.21 12.12
N SER A 89 5.36 0.49 11.58
CA SER A 89 6.36 -0.20 12.40
C SER A 89 7.12 0.77 13.31
N GLN A 90 7.59 1.91 12.78
CA GLN A 90 8.29 2.92 13.59
C GLN A 90 7.42 3.57 14.67
N ARG A 91 6.11 3.59 14.47
CA ARG A 91 5.17 4.23 15.40
C ARG A 91 4.70 3.29 16.51
N PHE A 92 4.50 2.01 16.19
CA PHE A 92 3.82 1.07 17.08
C PHE A 92 4.74 0.01 17.68
N PHE A 93 5.90 -0.25 17.09
CA PHE A 93 6.79 -1.32 17.55
C PHE A 93 8.06 -0.73 18.19
N GLU A 94 8.26 -1.04 19.46
CA GLU A 94 9.51 -0.84 20.18
C GLU A 94 10.31 -2.13 20.34
N HIS A 95 9.67 -3.29 20.10
CA HIS A 95 10.24 -4.63 20.28
C HIS A 95 10.31 -5.40 18.97
N ASP A 96 11.29 -6.30 18.88
CA ASP A 96 11.49 -7.21 17.76
C ASP A 96 11.73 -8.64 18.32
N PRO A 97 10.74 -9.55 18.24
CA PRO A 97 9.42 -9.37 17.62
C PRO A 97 8.48 -8.46 18.46
N PRO A 98 7.44 -7.88 17.85
CA PRO A 98 6.45 -7.05 18.55
C PRO A 98 5.70 -7.80 19.64
N LYS A 99 5.42 -7.13 20.75
CA LYS A 99 4.56 -7.66 21.82
C LYS A 99 3.10 -7.68 21.37
N LYS A 100 2.33 -8.60 21.95
CA LYS A 100 0.88 -8.74 21.71
C LYS A 100 0.12 -7.40 21.82
N ARG A 101 0.43 -6.60 22.84
CA ARG A 101 -0.20 -5.29 23.04
C ARG A 101 0.13 -4.30 21.90
N GLU A 102 1.36 -4.28 21.42
CA GLU A 102 1.76 -3.42 20.30
C GLU A 102 1.01 -3.81 19.00
N MET A 103 0.82 -5.12 18.79
CA MET A 103 0.00 -5.65 17.69
C MET A 103 -1.48 -5.28 17.83
N GLU A 104 -2.06 -5.37 19.02
CA GLU A 104 -3.44 -4.96 19.29
C GLU A 104 -3.65 -3.46 19.02
N GLU A 105 -2.74 -2.62 19.50
CA GLU A 105 -2.78 -1.16 19.27
C GLU A 105 -2.66 -0.81 17.78
N LEU A 106 -1.78 -1.51 17.04
CA LEU A 106 -1.67 -1.39 15.59
C LEU A 106 -2.98 -1.79 14.88
N HIS A 107 -3.54 -2.95 15.24
CA HIS A 107 -4.79 -3.45 14.64
C HIS A 107 -5.95 -2.48 14.85
N ASP A 108 -6.11 -1.95 16.06
CA ASP A 108 -7.18 -0.99 16.36
C ASP A 108 -7.00 0.32 15.58
N HIS A 109 -5.77 0.80 15.46
CA HIS A 109 -5.46 1.99 14.65
C HIS A 109 -5.80 1.79 13.17
N VAL A 110 -5.31 0.70 12.57
CA VAL A 110 -5.55 0.38 11.16
C VAL A 110 -7.05 0.16 10.91
N ARG A 111 -7.74 -0.59 11.78
CA ARG A 111 -9.18 -0.84 11.68
C ARG A 111 -9.99 0.44 11.73
N ALA A 112 -9.68 1.35 12.66
CA ALA A 112 -10.38 2.63 12.77
C ALA A 112 -10.18 3.49 11.51
N ALA A 113 -8.94 3.59 11.02
CA ALA A 113 -8.61 4.37 9.83
C ALA A 113 -9.27 3.81 8.56
N LEU A 114 -9.25 2.49 8.37
CA LEU A 114 -9.91 1.82 7.25
C LEU A 114 -11.43 1.97 7.34
N LYS A 115 -12.04 1.77 8.53
CA LYS A 115 -13.48 1.97 8.71
C LYS A 115 -13.91 3.39 8.32
N ALA A 116 -13.14 4.41 8.69
CA ALA A 116 -13.42 5.79 8.30
C ALA A 116 -13.29 6.01 6.78
N ALA A 117 -12.25 5.44 6.15
CA ALA A 117 -12.06 5.53 4.70
C ALA A 117 -13.20 4.84 3.92
N PHE A 118 -13.54 3.61 4.29
CA PHE A 118 -14.59 2.83 3.63
C PHE A 118 -16.01 3.35 3.90
N ALA A 119 -16.22 4.15 4.95
CA ALA A 119 -17.51 4.82 5.17
C ALA A 119 -17.89 5.78 4.03
N GLY A 120 -16.89 6.31 3.31
CA GLY A 120 -17.09 7.14 2.12
C GLY A 120 -17.30 6.33 0.83
N PHE A 121 -17.08 5.02 0.85
CA PHE A 121 -17.20 4.16 -0.32
C PHE A 121 -18.62 3.59 -0.44
N SER A 122 -19.14 3.62 -1.66
CA SER A 122 -20.43 3.08 -2.07
C SER A 122 -20.38 1.58 -2.33
N VAL A 123 -19.25 1.05 -2.81
CA VAL A 123 -19.04 -0.39 -3.07
C VAL A 123 -19.10 -1.19 -1.75
N LYS A 124 -19.87 -2.29 -1.73
CA LYS A 124 -20.13 -3.09 -0.52
C LYS A 124 -19.32 -4.39 -0.45
N THR A 125 -19.09 -5.04 -1.57
CA THR A 125 -18.35 -6.30 -1.68
C THR A 125 -17.31 -6.19 -2.79
N PRO A 126 -16.29 -5.34 -2.60
CA PRO A 126 -15.29 -5.09 -3.65
C PRO A 126 -14.37 -6.30 -3.83
N GLY A 127 -13.97 -6.58 -5.06
CA GLY A 127 -12.67 -7.21 -5.29
C GLY A 127 -11.56 -6.25 -4.84
N LEU A 128 -10.49 -6.79 -4.26
CA LEU A 128 -9.34 -6.00 -3.82
C LEU A 128 -8.13 -6.28 -4.72
N TYR A 129 -7.66 -5.25 -5.40
CA TYR A 129 -6.48 -5.32 -6.26
C TYR A 129 -5.35 -4.54 -5.61
N ALA A 130 -4.28 -5.24 -5.25
CA ALA A 130 -3.24 -4.68 -4.42
C ALA A 130 -1.88 -4.63 -5.15
N VAL A 131 -1.18 -3.51 -4.98
CA VAL A 131 0.20 -3.29 -5.42
C VAL A 131 1.05 -2.78 -4.26
N GLY A 132 2.36 -2.76 -4.45
CA GLY A 132 3.32 -2.35 -3.44
C GLY A 132 4.38 -3.39 -3.17
N GLY A 133 5.48 -2.98 -2.53
CA GLY A 133 6.58 -3.89 -2.19
C GLY A 133 6.15 -5.00 -1.24
N THR A 134 5.44 -4.63 -0.17
CA THR A 134 4.96 -5.56 0.86
C THR A 134 4.01 -6.60 0.31
N VAL A 135 3.00 -6.19 -0.46
CA VAL A 135 2.02 -7.12 -1.03
C VAL A 135 2.69 -8.09 -2.00
N ARG A 136 3.67 -7.63 -2.80
CA ARG A 136 4.45 -8.50 -3.68
C ARG A 136 5.31 -9.50 -2.90
N ALA A 137 5.89 -9.08 -1.78
CA ALA A 137 6.66 -9.98 -0.91
C ALA A 137 5.76 -11.04 -0.26
N LEU A 138 4.58 -10.66 0.23
CA LEU A 138 3.58 -11.59 0.75
C LEU A 138 3.13 -12.59 -0.31
N ALA A 139 2.81 -12.12 -1.53
CA ALA A 139 2.42 -13.00 -2.63
C ALA A 139 3.55 -13.97 -3.03
N ARG A 140 4.81 -13.52 -3.06
CA ARG A 140 5.97 -14.39 -3.28
C ARG A 140 6.08 -15.46 -2.20
N ALA A 141 6.01 -15.06 -0.93
CA ALA A 141 6.08 -16.00 0.19
C ALA A 141 4.94 -17.04 0.13
N ALA A 142 3.72 -16.61 -0.23
CA ALA A 142 2.59 -17.50 -0.40
C ALA A 142 2.78 -18.50 -1.55
N ILE A 143 3.23 -18.02 -2.72
CA ILE A 143 3.57 -18.88 -3.88
C ILE A 143 4.54 -19.99 -3.47
N ASP A 144 5.61 -19.61 -2.78
CA ASP A 144 6.67 -20.52 -2.36
C ASP A 144 6.15 -21.50 -1.30
N PHE A 145 5.44 -20.99 -0.29
CA PHE A 145 4.83 -21.79 0.80
C PHE A 145 3.86 -22.85 0.28
N ARG A 146 3.11 -22.52 -0.78
CA ARG A 146 2.13 -23.42 -1.39
C ARG A 146 2.70 -24.37 -2.43
N ALA A 147 3.96 -24.20 -2.83
CA ALA A 147 4.49 -24.77 -4.05
C ALA A 147 3.54 -24.51 -5.25
N TRP A 148 3.04 -23.27 -5.37
CA TRP A 148 2.07 -22.91 -6.40
C TRP A 148 2.66 -23.19 -7.80
N PRO A 149 1.92 -23.82 -8.73
CA PRO A 149 2.48 -24.32 -9.98
C PRO A 149 2.94 -23.23 -10.96
N ILE A 150 2.55 -21.97 -10.73
CA ILE A 150 2.91 -20.83 -11.56
C ILE A 150 3.82 -19.90 -10.76
N ASP A 151 5.09 -19.84 -11.12
CA ASP A 151 6.08 -18.94 -10.50
C ASP A 151 5.95 -17.50 -11.03
N ARG A 152 4.81 -16.85 -10.74
CA ARG A 152 4.56 -15.46 -11.12
C ARG A 152 3.71 -14.74 -10.07
N VAL A 153 4.24 -13.64 -9.55
CA VAL A 153 3.56 -12.78 -8.56
C VAL A 153 2.40 -11.99 -9.17
N HIS A 154 2.56 -11.48 -10.40
CA HIS A 154 1.51 -10.67 -11.03
C HIS A 154 0.26 -11.53 -11.32
N GLY A 155 -0.87 -11.10 -10.74
CA GLY A 155 -2.14 -11.82 -10.85
C GLY A 155 -2.27 -13.03 -9.91
N TYR A 156 -1.33 -13.22 -8.97
CA TYR A 156 -1.49 -14.23 -7.93
C TYR A 156 -2.65 -13.84 -7.01
N PRO A 157 -3.68 -14.70 -6.85
CA PRO A 157 -4.73 -14.48 -5.89
C PRO A 157 -4.19 -14.79 -4.48
N LEU A 158 -4.03 -13.75 -3.67
CA LEU A 158 -3.68 -13.90 -2.26
C LEU A 158 -4.96 -14.12 -1.47
N PHE A 159 -5.04 -15.24 -0.76
CA PHE A 159 -6.23 -15.61 0.01
C PHE A 159 -6.04 -15.30 1.50
N ASP A 160 -7.15 -15.16 2.24
CA ASP A 160 -7.12 -14.87 3.67
C ASP A 160 -6.25 -15.88 4.45
N TYR A 161 -6.34 -17.16 4.11
CA TYR A 161 -5.52 -18.20 4.74
C TYR A 161 -4.03 -18.14 4.39
N ASP A 162 -3.63 -17.51 3.28
CA ASP A 162 -2.20 -17.20 3.05
C ASP A 162 -1.72 -16.16 4.04
N VAL A 163 -2.52 -15.11 4.22
CA VAL A 163 -2.17 -13.97 5.06
C VAL A 163 -2.13 -14.40 6.52
N GLU A 164 -3.08 -15.23 6.96
CA GLU A 164 -3.11 -15.82 8.30
C GLU A 164 -1.88 -16.70 8.55
N ALA A 165 -1.62 -17.67 7.67
CA ALA A 165 -0.49 -18.60 7.83
C ALA A 165 0.87 -17.88 7.83
N LEU A 166 1.06 -16.91 6.95
CA LEU A 166 2.29 -16.10 6.93
C LEU A 166 2.38 -15.18 8.16
N GLY A 167 1.25 -14.68 8.65
CA GLY A 167 1.19 -13.87 9.87
C GLY A 167 1.59 -14.64 11.12
N GLU A 168 1.16 -15.90 11.24
CA GLU A 168 1.57 -16.81 12.31
C GLU A 168 3.07 -17.11 12.23
N LEU A 169 3.56 -17.48 11.04
CA LEU A 169 4.99 -17.77 10.82
C LEU A 169 5.90 -16.60 11.23
N LEU A 170 5.50 -15.36 10.89
CA LEU A 170 6.27 -14.17 11.23
C LEU A 170 6.29 -13.85 12.74
N GLN A 171 5.33 -14.33 13.51
CA GLN A 171 5.30 -14.16 14.97
C GLN A 171 6.16 -15.20 15.71
N GLU A 172 6.53 -16.28 15.04
CA GLU A 172 7.37 -17.36 15.58
C GLU A 172 8.87 -17.15 15.33
N MET A 173 9.24 -16.20 14.47
CA MET A 173 10.63 -15.81 14.16
C MET A 173 11.21 -14.85 15.19
#